data_AF-A0A3D0J8N9-F1
#
_entry.id   AF-A0A3D0J8N9-F1
#
_cell.length_a   1.000
_cell.length_b   1.000
_cell.length_c   1.000
_cell.angle_alpha   90.00
_cell.angle_beta   90.00
_cell.angle_gamma   90.00
#
_symmetry.space_group_name_H-M   'P 1'
#
loop_
_entity.id
_entity.type
_entity.pdbx_description
1 polymer ?
#
loop_
_entity_poly.entity_id
_entity_poly.type
_entity_poly.pdbx_seq_one_letter_code
_entity_poly.pdbx_strand_id
1 'polypeptide(L)'
;MPKFLKVLIFFTVLILLYAAVAISIPYIRFFHIKDKMKEAAQNAMTENDDSIARALAENAMDDKIPLVGDYFYQVQDEKGNRDVYKPETEEQQREYLEGAREYFLQNIIRTEGQNYTISIDYTVELYFPFYTHRISFSHKESQPLVR
;
A
#
# COMPACT_ATOMS: atom_id res chain seq x y z
N MET A 1 23.27 1.88 -38.84
CA MET A 1 22.39 2.57 -37.86
C MET A 1 23.09 3.81 -37.34
N PRO A 2 22.49 5.01 -37.45
CA PRO A 2 23.11 6.25 -37.01
C PRO A 2 23.45 6.22 -35.51
N LYS A 3 24.59 6.82 -35.12
CA LYS A 3 25.05 6.82 -33.71
C LYS A 3 24.02 7.44 -32.76
N PHE A 4 23.33 8.50 -33.19
CA PHE A 4 22.27 9.15 -32.41
C PHE A 4 21.07 8.23 -32.13
N LEU A 5 20.72 7.35 -33.08
CA LEU A 5 19.56 6.46 -32.96
C LEU A 5 19.81 5.36 -31.92
N LYS A 6 21.05 4.86 -31.82
CA LYS A 6 21.43 3.89 -30.77
C LYS A 6 21.34 4.49 -29.37
N VAL A 7 21.80 5.73 -29.22
CA VAL A 7 21.73 6.47 -27.95
C VAL A 7 20.27 6.69 -27.55
N LEU A 8 19.41 7.10 -28.50
CA LEU A 8 17.98 7.30 -28.25
C LEU A 8 17.30 6.01 -27.78
N ILE A 9 17.55 4.88 -28.45
CA ILE A 9 16.99 3.58 -28.05
C ILE A 9 17.43 3.18 -26.65
N PHE A 10 18.72 3.38 -26.33
CA PHE A 10 19.24 3.06 -25.00
C PHE A 10 18.51 3.86 -23.90
N PHE A 11 18.33 5.16 -24.08
CA PHE A 11 17.57 5.99 -23.13
C PHE A 11 16.11 5.56 -23.02
N THR A 12 15.46 5.26 -24.15
CA THR A 12 14.07 4.79 -24.14
C THR A 12 13.93 3.47 -23.37
N VAL A 13 14.83 2.50 -23.58
CA VAL A 13 14.81 1.22 -22.87
C VAL A 13 15.01 1.42 -21.36
N LEU A 14 15.93 2.29 -20.95
CA LEU A 14 16.13 2.60 -19.53
C LEU A 14 14.90 3.24 -18.89
N ILE A 15 14.25 4.19 -19.57
CA ILE A 15 13.03 4.83 -19.07
C ILE A 15 11.90 3.81 -18.94
N LEU A 16 11.74 2.92 -19.92
CA LEU A 16 10.74 1.85 -19.87
C LEU A 16 11.01 0.87 -18.73
N LEU A 17 12.27 0.47 -18.53
CA LEU A 17 12.67 -0.41 -17.42
C LEU A 17 12.39 0.24 -16.07
N TYR A 18 12.74 1.53 -15.91
CA TYR A 18 12.44 2.30 -14.71
C TYR A 18 10.94 2.37 -14.44
N ALA A 19 10.14 2.67 -15.46
CA ALA A 19 8.68 2.75 -15.34
C ALA A 19 8.07 1.39 -14.96
N ALA A 20 8.53 0.30 -15.59
CA ALA A 20 8.08 -1.04 -15.25
C ALA A 20 8.37 -1.36 -13.77
N VAL A 21 9.59 -1.11 -13.29
CA VAL A 21 9.95 -1.35 -11.88
C VAL A 21 9.14 -0.47 -10.93
N ALA A 22 9.01 0.82 -11.23
CA ALA A 22 8.27 1.76 -10.39
C ALA A 22 6.80 1.37 -10.25
N ILE A 23 6.17 0.89 -11.34
CA ILE A 23 4.79 0.40 -11.35
C ILE A 23 4.67 -0.95 -10.64
N SER A 24 5.63 -1.86 -10.80
CA SER A 24 5.60 -3.19 -10.17
C SER A 24 5.67 -3.15 -8.65
N ILE A 25 6.40 -2.20 -8.05
CA ILE A 25 6.59 -2.13 -6.59
C ILE A 25 5.24 -2.00 -5.83
N PRO A 26 4.34 -1.05 -6.17
CA PRO A 26 3.01 -0.98 -5.57
C PRO A 26 2.20 -2.27 -5.67
N TYR A 27 2.26 -2.97 -6.82
CA TYR A 27 1.58 -4.27 -6.96
C TYR A 27 2.17 -5.33 -6.04
N ILE A 28 3.49 -5.42 -5.91
CA ILE A 28 4.15 -6.38 -5.02
C ILE A 28 3.72 -6.15 -3.56
N ARG A 29 3.75 -4.90 -3.10
CA ARG A 29 3.28 -4.51 -1.75
C ARG A 29 1.81 -4.85 -1.54
N PHE A 30 0.98 -4.59 -2.55
CA PHE A 30 -0.44 -4.94 -2.49
C PHE A 30 -0.66 -6.45 -2.40
N PHE A 31 0.10 -7.26 -3.13
CA PHE A 31 0.00 -8.72 -3.00
C PHE A 31 0.43 -9.20 -1.62
N HIS A 32 1.48 -8.62 -1.04
CA HIS A 32 1.94 -8.99 0.30
C HIS A 32 0.88 -8.68 1.37
N ILE A 33 0.30 -7.47 1.39
CA ILE A 33 -0.75 -7.15 2.37
C ILE A 33 -2.02 -8.00 2.16
N LYS A 34 -2.34 -8.38 0.92
CA LYS A 34 -3.46 -9.30 0.65
C LYS A 34 -3.23 -10.67 1.27
N ASP A 35 -2.01 -11.19 1.18
CA ASP A 35 -1.66 -12.45 1.83
C ASP A 35 -1.75 -12.32 3.36
N LYS A 36 -1.33 -11.19 3.93
CA LYS A 36 -1.50 -10.88 5.36
C LYS A 36 -2.95 -10.76 5.80
N MET A 37 -3.80 -10.13 4.99
CA MET A 37 -5.25 -10.09 5.25
C MET A 37 -5.86 -11.51 5.24
N LYS A 38 -5.39 -12.38 4.35
CA LYS A 38 -5.81 -13.78 4.31
C LYS A 38 -5.37 -14.56 5.54
N GLU A 39 -4.11 -14.43 5.96
CA GLU A 39 -3.61 -15.02 7.21
C GLU A 39 -4.44 -14.53 8.42
N ALA A 40 -4.68 -13.22 8.50
CA ALA A 40 -5.50 -12.62 9.55
C ALA A 40 -6.95 -13.14 9.55
N ALA A 41 -7.57 -13.26 8.38
CA ALA A 41 -8.93 -13.78 8.25
C ALA A 41 -9.02 -15.27 8.64
N GLN A 42 -7.96 -16.05 8.42
CA GLN A 42 -7.87 -17.44 8.89
C GLN A 42 -7.72 -17.54 10.41
N ASN A 43 -7.00 -16.59 11.03
CA ASN A 43 -6.80 -16.54 12.48
C ASN A 43 -7.94 -15.81 13.24
N ALA A 44 -8.95 -15.31 12.54
CA ALA A 44 -10.01 -14.49 13.12
C ALA A 44 -10.84 -15.21 14.20
N MET A 45 -10.86 -16.54 14.24
CA MET A 45 -11.54 -17.26 15.32
C MET A 45 -10.80 -17.19 16.66
N THR A 46 -9.48 -17.03 16.64
CA THR A 46 -8.63 -17.08 17.84
C THR A 46 -8.13 -15.72 18.29
N GLU A 47 -8.14 -14.74 17.40
CA GLU A 47 -7.68 -13.39 17.67
C GLU A 47 -8.83 -12.38 17.71
N ASN A 48 -8.64 -11.33 18.52
CA ASN A 48 -9.56 -10.20 18.56
C ASN A 48 -9.28 -9.24 17.39
N ASP A 49 -10.28 -8.44 17.03
CA ASP A 49 -10.19 -7.55 15.87
C ASP A 49 -9.10 -6.47 16.06
N ASP A 50 -8.83 -6.03 17.30
CA ASP A 50 -7.76 -5.05 17.61
C ASP A 50 -6.35 -5.63 17.38
N SER A 51 -6.09 -6.87 17.78
CA SER A 51 -4.82 -7.56 17.52
C SER A 51 -4.59 -7.70 16.02
N ILE A 52 -5.62 -8.14 15.30
CA ILE A 52 -5.58 -8.27 13.84
C ILE A 52 -5.32 -6.91 13.18
N ALA A 53 -6.03 -5.86 13.59
CA ALA A 53 -5.87 -4.52 13.04
C ALA A 53 -4.46 -3.95 13.29
N ARG A 54 -3.88 -4.19 14.48
CA ARG A 54 -2.49 -3.77 14.78
C ARG A 54 -1.48 -4.49 13.90
N ALA A 55 -1.60 -5.82 13.79
CA ALA A 55 -0.71 -6.60 12.93
C ALA A 55 -0.80 -6.14 11.47
N LEU A 56 -2.01 -5.86 10.96
CA LEU A 56 -2.19 -5.34 9.61
C LEU A 56 -1.65 -3.92 9.46
N ALA A 57 -1.77 -3.06 10.47
CA ALA A 57 -1.19 -1.72 10.47
C ALA A 57 0.34 -1.73 10.41
N GLU A 58 0.97 -2.62 11.18
CA GLU A 58 2.43 -2.83 11.14
C GLU A 58 2.89 -3.31 9.76
N ASN A 59 2.22 -4.34 9.20
CA ASN A 59 2.53 -4.81 7.84
C ASN A 59 2.31 -3.70 6.80
N ALA A 60 1.25 -2.90 6.93
CA ALA A 60 0.98 -1.77 6.04
C ALA A 60 2.08 -0.70 6.13
N MET A 61 2.64 -0.45 7.31
CA MET A 61 3.76 0.48 7.48
C MET A 61 5.05 -0.06 6.82
N ASP A 62 5.35 -1.35 7.03
CA ASP A 62 6.52 -2.02 6.45
C ASP A 62 6.47 -2.04 4.92
N ASP A 63 5.28 -2.35 4.38
CA ASP A 63 4.99 -2.33 2.95
C ASP A 63 4.80 -0.90 2.41
N LYS A 64 4.82 0.13 3.26
CA LYS A 64 4.67 1.54 2.87
C LYS A 64 3.39 1.76 2.08
N ILE A 65 2.30 1.21 2.60
CA ILE A 65 0.95 1.40 2.09
C ILE A 65 0.46 2.75 2.59
N PRO A 66 -0.15 3.57 1.75
CA PRO A 66 -0.62 4.88 2.17
C PRO A 66 -2.05 4.82 2.72
N LEU A 67 -2.21 4.37 3.97
CA LEU A 67 -3.52 4.34 4.63
C LEU A 67 -3.84 5.59 5.45
N VAL A 68 -2.81 6.31 5.91
CA VAL A 68 -2.94 7.45 6.81
C VAL A 68 -2.02 8.56 6.35
N GLY A 69 -2.58 9.77 6.24
CA GLY A 69 -1.84 10.96 5.82
C GLY A 69 -1.17 10.81 4.45
N ASP A 70 -0.32 11.78 4.12
CA ASP A 70 0.50 11.75 2.90
C ASP A 70 1.81 10.99 3.12
N TYR A 71 1.81 10.02 4.04
CA TYR A 71 2.96 9.16 4.29
C TYR A 71 3.14 8.20 3.11
N PHE A 72 4.39 8.00 2.70
CA PHE A 72 4.87 7.20 1.59
C PHE A 72 4.58 7.72 0.18
N TYR A 73 3.97 8.89 0.04
CA TYR A 73 3.88 9.60 -1.23
C TYR A 73 5.06 10.55 -1.45
N GLN A 74 5.28 10.86 -2.73
CA GLN A 74 6.12 11.98 -3.12
C GLN A 74 5.20 13.19 -3.28
N VAL A 75 5.23 14.13 -2.35
CA VAL A 75 4.43 15.37 -2.42
C VAL A 75 5.27 16.42 -3.11
N GLN A 76 4.66 17.16 -4.05
CA GLN A 76 5.30 18.33 -4.63
C GLN A 76 4.90 19.55 -3.80
N ASP A 77 5.87 20.23 -3.18
CA ASP A 77 5.61 21.48 -2.47
C ASP A 77 5.21 22.61 -3.45
N GLU A 78 4.70 23.73 -2.93
CA GLU A 78 4.31 24.90 -3.74
C GLU A 78 5.47 25.50 -4.54
N LYS A 79 6.72 25.14 -4.21
CA LYS A 79 7.94 25.58 -4.88
C LYS A 79 8.43 24.57 -5.94
N GLY A 80 7.71 23.46 -6.11
CA GLY A 80 8.02 22.41 -7.07
C GLY A 80 8.99 21.33 -6.58
N ASN A 81 9.45 21.38 -5.33
CA ASN A 81 10.32 20.36 -4.73
C ASN A 81 9.53 19.09 -4.46
N ARG A 82 10.15 17.93 -4.70
CA ARG A 82 9.53 16.61 -4.54
C ARG A 82 10.06 15.94 -3.28
N ASP A 83 9.28 15.96 -2.21
CA ASP A 83 9.65 15.33 -0.93
C ASP A 83 8.95 13.99 -0.78
N VAL A 84 9.70 12.95 -0.42
CA VAL A 84 9.13 11.64 -0.08
C VAL A 84 8.87 11.65 1.42
N TYR A 85 7.61 11.81 1.82
CA TYR A 85 7.26 11.84 3.23
C TYR A 85 7.25 10.41 3.77
N LYS A 86 8.36 9.91 4.32
CA LYS A 86 8.30 8.72 5.16
C LYS A 86 8.06 9.16 6.60
N PRO A 87 7.37 8.35 7.43
CA PRO A 87 7.38 8.59 8.87
C PRO A 87 8.81 8.34 9.39
N GLU A 88 9.57 9.42 9.52
CA GLU A 88 10.99 9.40 9.90
C GLU A 88 11.18 9.49 11.42
N THR A 89 10.21 10.09 12.11
CA THR A 89 10.22 10.22 13.57
C THR A 89 9.36 9.14 14.23
N GLU A 90 9.68 8.80 15.49
CA GLU A 90 8.86 7.87 16.28
C GLU A 90 7.41 8.35 16.44
N GLU A 91 7.20 9.67 16.49
CA GLU A 91 5.86 10.27 16.58
C GLU A 91 5.06 10.05 15.30
N GLN A 92 5.66 10.27 14.12
CA GLN A 92 4.99 10.02 12.83
C GLN A 92 4.73 8.53 12.60
N GLN A 93 5.64 7.66 13.03
CA GLN A 93 5.41 6.21 12.96
C GLN A 93 4.24 5.80 13.85
N ARG A 94 4.16 6.36 15.07
CA ARG A 94 3.02 6.13 15.97
C ARG A 94 1.72 6.63 15.37
N GLU A 95 1.71 7.84 14.83
CA GLU A 95 0.54 8.42 14.16
C GLU A 95 0.05 7.54 13.01
N TYR A 96 0.97 7.10 12.14
CA TYR A 96 0.64 6.20 11.05
C TYR A 96 0.07 4.88 11.56
N LEU A 97 0.73 4.23 12.54
CA LEU A 97 0.29 2.94 13.08
C LEU A 97 -1.09 3.05 13.75
N GLU A 98 -1.33 4.09 14.53
CA GLU A 98 -2.62 4.32 15.20
C GLU A 98 -3.73 4.59 14.18
N GLY A 99 -3.48 5.42 13.17
CA GLY A 99 -4.44 5.67 12.11
C GLY A 99 -4.71 4.44 11.25
N ALA A 100 -3.70 3.65 10.93
CA ALA A 100 -3.84 2.47 10.09
C ALA A 100 -4.57 1.36 10.85
N ARG A 101 -4.33 1.23 12.16
CA ARG A 101 -5.11 0.35 13.04
C ARG A 101 -6.58 0.74 13.01
N GLU A 102 -6.87 2.02 13.21
CA GLU A 102 -8.25 2.53 13.20
C GLU A 102 -8.92 2.30 11.83
N TYR A 103 -8.20 2.54 10.74
CA TYR A 103 -8.66 2.22 9.39
C TYR A 103 -9.08 0.75 9.26
N PHE A 104 -8.22 -0.18 9.70
CA PHE A 104 -8.55 -1.60 9.62
C PHE A 104 -9.71 -1.98 10.54
N LEU A 105 -9.78 -1.44 11.76
CA LEU A 105 -10.90 -1.68 12.68
C LEU A 105 -12.25 -1.29 12.05
N GLN A 106 -12.29 -0.17 11.34
CA GLN A 106 -13.51 0.30 10.64
C GLN A 106 -13.86 -0.57 9.42
N ASN A 107 -12.88 -1.28 8.87
CA ASN A 107 -13.02 -2.11 7.67
C ASN A 107 -13.03 -3.62 7.97
N ILE A 108 -12.97 -4.00 9.25
CA ILE A 108 -13.20 -5.35 9.73
C ILE A 108 -14.69 -5.48 10.07
N ILE A 109 -15.34 -6.46 9.46
CA ILE A 109 -16.74 -6.78 9.73
C ILE A 109 -16.80 -8.23 10.19
N ARG A 110 -17.24 -8.42 11.43
CA ARG A 110 -17.47 -9.74 12.03
C ARG A 110 -18.96 -9.96 12.21
N THR A 111 -19.52 -10.89 11.45
CA THR A 111 -20.91 -11.36 11.65
C THR A 111 -20.86 -12.69 12.38
N GLU A 112 -21.28 -12.71 13.65
CA GLU A 112 -21.24 -13.90 14.49
C GLU A 112 -21.91 -15.10 13.80
N GLY A 113 -21.18 -16.23 13.76
CA GLY A 113 -21.67 -17.49 13.18
C GLY A 113 -21.82 -17.47 11.65
N GLN A 114 -21.41 -16.41 10.96
CA GLN A 114 -21.49 -16.32 9.50
C GLN A 114 -20.12 -16.12 8.89
N ASN A 115 -19.60 -14.90 8.91
CA ASN A 115 -18.41 -14.53 8.16
C ASN A 115 -17.60 -13.47 8.90
N TYR A 116 -16.29 -13.56 8.72
CA TYR A 116 -15.34 -12.53 9.01
C TYR A 116 -14.88 -11.91 7.70
N THR A 117 -14.79 -10.59 7.65
CA THR A 117 -14.43 -9.84 6.45
C THR A 117 -13.42 -8.76 6.81
N ILE A 118 -12.37 -8.62 6.01
CA ILE A 118 -11.46 -7.48 6.06
C ILE A 118 -11.44 -6.84 4.66
N SER A 119 -11.59 -5.53 4.58
CA SER A 119 -11.38 -4.77 3.34
C SER A 119 -10.20 -3.81 3.45
N ILE A 120 -9.58 -3.56 2.30
CA ILE A 120 -8.58 -2.50 2.11
C ILE A 120 -8.84 -1.83 0.76
N ASP A 121 -8.74 -0.51 0.73
CA ASP A 121 -8.88 0.34 -0.44
C ASP A 121 -7.97 1.57 -0.32
N TYR A 122 -7.07 1.75 -1.28
CA TYR A 122 -6.17 2.90 -1.36
C TYR A 122 -5.70 3.16 -2.79
N THR A 123 -5.21 4.37 -3.05
CA THR A 123 -4.66 4.76 -4.36
C THR A 123 -3.20 5.17 -4.24
N VAL A 124 -2.34 4.66 -5.11
CA VAL A 124 -0.94 5.09 -5.22
C VAL A 124 -0.78 6.01 -6.42
N GLU A 125 -0.11 7.14 -6.22
CA GLU A 125 0.30 8.05 -7.29
C GLU A 125 1.81 7.95 -7.53
N LEU A 126 2.21 7.64 -8.77
CA LEU A 126 3.59 7.57 -9.21
C LEU A 126 3.90 8.74 -10.14
N TYR A 127 4.88 9.55 -9.77
CA TYR A 127 5.24 10.77 -10.51
C TYR A 127 6.38 10.50 -11.50
N PHE A 128 6.06 10.50 -12.79
CA PHE A 128 7.04 10.46 -13.87
C PHE A 128 7.32 11.88 -14.39
N PRO A 129 8.41 12.11 -15.15
CA PRO A 129 8.79 13.46 -15.61
C PRO A 129 7.71 14.23 -16.38
N PHE A 130 6.77 13.55 -17.05
CA PHE A 130 5.74 14.19 -17.89
C PHE A 130 4.32 13.69 -17.64
N TYR A 131 4.12 12.80 -16.67
CA TYR A 131 2.80 12.25 -16.35
C TYR A 131 2.77 11.71 -14.91
N THR A 132 1.59 11.73 -14.29
CA THR A 132 1.33 11.02 -13.04
C THR A 132 0.55 9.76 -13.35
N HIS A 133 1.04 8.62 -12.89
CA HIS A 133 0.35 7.34 -13.00
C HIS A 133 -0.39 7.06 -11.69
N ARG A 134 -1.70 6.83 -11.77
CA ARG A 134 -2.53 6.50 -10.61
C ARG A 134 -2.90 5.03 -10.66
N ILE A 135 -2.71 4.33 -9.55
CA ILE A 135 -3.06 2.91 -9.40
C ILE A 135 -3.96 2.79 -8.18
N SER A 136 -5.20 2.37 -8.39
CA SER A 136 -6.14 2.11 -7.30
C SER A 136 -6.14 0.62 -6.95
N PHE A 137 -6.03 0.33 -5.67
CA PHE A 137 -5.97 -1.01 -5.10
C PHE A 137 -7.16 -1.20 -4.18
N SER A 138 -7.91 -2.27 -4.40
CA SER A 138 -9.00 -2.67 -3.51
C SER A 138 -9.02 -4.18 -3.38
N HIS A 139 -9.11 -4.68 -2.14
CA HIS A 139 -9.27 -6.10 -1.86
C HIS A 139 -10.24 -6.29 -0.70
N LYS A 140 -11.01 -7.38 -0.79
CA LYS A 140 -11.90 -7.83 0.27
C LYS A 140 -11.62 -9.31 0.50
N GLU A 141 -11.18 -9.63 1.70
CA GLU A 141 -11.01 -11.00 2.15
C GLU A 141 -12.23 -11.39 2.98
N SER A 142 -12.76 -12.60 2.78
CA SER A 142 -13.90 -13.10 3.55
C SER A 142 -13.70 -14.56 3.89
N GLN A 143 -13.82 -14.88 5.17
CA GLN A 143 -13.70 -16.25 5.68
C GLN A 143 -14.94 -16.61 6.50
N PRO A 144 -15.54 -17.79 6.28
CA PRO A 144 -16.64 -18.25 7.12
C PRO A 144 -16.14 -18.47 8.55
N LEU A 145 -16.93 -18.04 9.53
CA LEU A 145 -16.66 -18.25 10.97
C LEU A 145 -17.32 -19.54 11.49
N VAL A 146 -17.58 -20.49 10.60
CA VAL A 146 -18.29 -21.73 10.93
C VAL A 146 -17.29 -22.77 11.42
N ARG A 147 -17.59 -23.37 12.57
CA ARG A 147 -16.83 -24.48 13.20
C ARG A 147 -16.75 -25.72 12.32
#